data_AF-A0A4Q3DG66-F1
#
_entry.id   AF-A0A4Q3DG66-F1
#
_cell.length_a   1.000
_cell.length_b   1.000
_cell.length_c   1.000
_cell.angle_alpha   90.00
_cell.angle_beta   90.00
_cell.angle_gamma   90.00
#
_symmetry.space_group_name_H-M   'P 1'
#
loop_
_entity.id
_entity.type
_entity.pdbx_description
1 polymer ?
#
loop_
_entity_poly.entity_id
_entity_poly.type
_entity_poly.pdbx_seq_one_letter_code
_entity_poly.pdbx_strand_id
1 'polypeptide(L)'
;MKRKAEQGSMQLQGEVQELILEELLRNSFPFDIISEVGKGIRGADCVQTVRNQFGQECGRIIYESKRTKDFGGDWIEKLKKDMRSQGVDVAVIVSQCYPKGMDCFGERDGVWICSFEEAKAVAAVLRDGVIRLSNVMKSQENKGDKINLLYNYLTSSEFSEQWKAVQEGFMSMKQSIQQERNAMEKLWKSREKQLEKVLLNAAFISGSIEGIAGSDQINFSLTGSDEFLLE
;
A
#
# COMPACT_ATOMS: atom_id res chain seq x y z
N MET A 1 19.38 -5.10 -32.43
CA MET A 1 18.03 -4.51 -32.25
C MET A 1 17.33 -4.90 -30.95
N LYS A 2 17.44 -6.15 -30.45
CA LYS A 2 16.81 -6.58 -29.18
C LYS A 2 17.15 -5.71 -27.94
N ARG A 3 18.43 -5.40 -27.71
CA ARG A 3 18.87 -4.56 -26.57
C ARG A 3 18.28 -3.14 -26.56
N LYS A 4 18.08 -2.51 -27.72
CA LYS A 4 17.50 -1.15 -27.80
C LYS A 4 15.99 -1.16 -27.51
N ALA A 5 15.29 -2.21 -27.93
CA ALA A 5 13.86 -2.39 -27.65
C ALA A 5 13.61 -2.73 -26.16
N GLU A 6 14.45 -3.59 -25.56
CA GLU A 6 14.39 -3.91 -24.12
C GLU A 6 14.68 -2.68 -23.24
N GLN A 7 15.64 -1.86 -23.63
CA GLN A 7 16.00 -0.64 -22.91
C GLN A 7 14.87 0.42 -22.96
N GLY A 8 14.21 0.58 -24.12
CA GLY A 8 13.02 1.42 -24.25
C GLY A 8 11.83 0.89 -23.44
N SER A 9 11.65 -0.44 -23.37
CA SER A 9 10.60 -1.07 -22.55
C SER A 9 10.83 -0.91 -21.05
N MET A 10 12.08 -0.99 -20.57
CA MET A 10 12.41 -0.76 -19.16
C MET A 10 12.20 0.70 -18.74
N GLN A 11 12.51 1.67 -19.60
CA GLN A 11 12.23 3.09 -19.33
C GLN A 11 10.73 3.36 -19.24
N LEU A 12 9.95 2.86 -20.21
CA LEU A 12 8.48 2.99 -20.19
C LEU A 12 7.88 2.41 -18.91
N GLN A 13 8.43 1.29 -18.43
CA GLN A 13 7.99 0.63 -17.21
C GLN A 13 8.36 1.39 -15.92
N GLY A 14 9.43 2.18 -15.92
CA GLY A 14 9.80 3.08 -14.83
C GLY A 14 8.83 4.25 -14.75
N GLU A 15 8.64 4.96 -15.87
CA GLU A 15 7.72 6.10 -15.98
C GLU A 15 6.28 5.73 -15.59
N VAL A 16 5.84 4.51 -15.94
CA VAL A 16 4.51 4.00 -15.51
C VAL A 16 4.45 3.79 -14.00
N GLN A 17 5.51 3.29 -13.36
CA GLN A 17 5.51 3.08 -11.91
C GLN A 17 5.50 4.41 -11.14
N GLU A 18 6.21 5.42 -11.65
CA GLU A 18 6.20 6.78 -11.11
C GLU A 18 4.77 7.35 -11.12
N LEU A 19 4.09 7.25 -12.26
CA LEU A 19 2.69 7.69 -12.41
C LEU A 19 1.74 6.95 -11.47
N ILE A 20 1.89 5.63 -11.33
CA ILE A 20 1.03 4.84 -10.44
C ILE A 20 1.29 5.22 -8.96
N LEU A 21 2.55 5.49 -8.58
CA LEU A 21 2.87 5.94 -7.23
C LEU A 21 2.24 7.31 -6.93
N GLU A 22 2.34 8.26 -7.86
CA GLU A 22 1.68 9.56 -7.74
C GLU A 22 0.16 9.41 -7.58
N GLU A 23 -0.46 8.60 -8.44
CA GLU A 23 -1.91 8.37 -8.41
C GLU A 23 -2.34 7.71 -7.10
N LEU A 24 -1.56 6.74 -6.60
CA LEU A 24 -1.79 6.11 -5.29
C LEU A 24 -1.75 7.14 -4.16
N LEU A 25 -0.77 8.06 -4.17
CA LEU A 25 -0.65 9.10 -3.16
C LEU A 25 -1.78 10.12 -3.25
N ARG A 26 -2.13 10.58 -4.47
CA ARG A 26 -3.25 11.52 -4.70
C ARG A 26 -4.59 10.93 -4.24
N ASN A 27 -4.85 9.67 -4.58
CA ASN A 27 -6.09 8.98 -4.20
C ASN A 27 -6.15 8.68 -2.70
N SER A 28 -5.00 8.41 -2.06
CA SER A 28 -4.94 8.13 -0.63
C SER A 28 -5.01 9.38 0.23
N PHE A 29 -4.48 10.52 -0.25
CA PHE A 29 -4.37 11.77 0.49
C PHE A 29 -4.87 12.96 -0.35
N PRO A 30 -6.18 13.08 -0.59
CA PRO A 30 -6.75 14.04 -1.54
C PRO A 30 -6.55 15.51 -1.16
N PHE A 31 -6.23 15.80 0.10
CA PHE A 31 -5.94 17.16 0.57
C PHE A 31 -4.48 17.56 0.44
N ASP A 32 -3.58 16.59 0.23
CA ASP A 32 -2.15 16.84 0.04
C ASP A 32 -1.87 17.25 -1.41
N ILE A 33 -0.75 17.92 -1.65
CA ILE A 33 -0.29 18.21 -3.01
C ILE A 33 0.79 17.21 -3.38
N ILE A 34 0.60 16.49 -4.47
CA ILE A 34 1.63 15.67 -5.10
C ILE A 34 2.19 16.44 -6.31
N SER A 35 3.49 16.72 -6.30
CA SER A 35 4.20 17.41 -7.36
C SER A 35 5.34 16.55 -7.91
N GLU A 36 5.42 16.46 -9.24
CA GLU A 36 6.55 15.84 -9.94
C GLU A 36 7.82 16.66 -9.69
N VAL A 37 8.95 16.01 -9.47
CA VAL A 37 10.24 16.69 -9.40
C VAL A 37 10.70 16.97 -10.83
N GLY A 38 10.70 18.25 -11.23
CA GLY A 38 10.78 18.65 -12.64
C GLY A 38 11.86 17.95 -13.48
N LYS A 39 11.47 17.47 -14.67
CA LYS A 39 12.34 16.82 -15.66
C LYS A 39 13.57 17.68 -15.97
N GLY A 40 14.72 17.29 -15.43
CA GLY A 40 16.00 18.02 -15.57
C GLY A 40 16.72 18.27 -14.25
N ILE A 41 16.02 18.19 -13.11
CA ILE A 41 16.60 18.17 -11.76
C ILE A 41 16.55 16.71 -11.31
N ARG A 42 17.70 16.02 -11.35
CA ARG A 42 17.80 14.59 -11.03
C ARG A 42 17.32 14.30 -9.60
N GLY A 43 16.56 13.21 -9.44
CA GLY A 43 16.81 12.21 -8.38
C GLY A 43 15.64 11.73 -7.52
N ALA A 44 14.45 12.32 -7.67
CA ALA A 44 13.23 11.89 -7.00
C ALA A 44 12.07 11.89 -8.01
N ASP A 45 11.09 11.02 -7.82
CA ASP A 45 9.94 10.93 -8.73
C ASP A 45 8.90 12.01 -8.37
N CYS A 46 8.51 12.07 -7.11
CA CYS A 46 7.50 13.03 -6.65
C CYS A 46 7.73 13.50 -5.21
N VAL A 47 7.19 14.67 -4.90
CA VAL A 47 7.11 15.22 -3.55
C VAL A 47 5.65 15.37 -3.14
N GLN A 48 5.33 14.87 -1.96
CA GLN A 48 4.06 15.11 -1.28
C GLN A 48 4.22 16.27 -0.31
N THR A 49 3.53 17.38 -0.57
CA THR A 49 3.30 18.42 0.44
C THR A 49 2.10 18.01 1.29
N VAL A 50 2.37 17.63 2.53
CA VAL A 50 1.39 17.17 3.51
C VAL A 50 0.58 18.36 4.03
N ARG A 51 -0.75 18.23 3.99
CA ARG A 51 -1.68 19.25 4.48
C ARG A 51 -2.59 18.70 5.57
N ASN A 52 -2.84 19.50 6.60
CA ASN A 52 -3.82 19.12 7.61
C ASN A 52 -5.27 19.30 7.10
N GLN A 53 -6.25 18.92 7.91
CA GLN A 53 -7.68 19.06 7.60
C GLN A 53 -8.15 20.50 7.35
N PHE A 54 -7.34 21.50 7.71
CA PHE A 54 -7.60 22.92 7.47
C PHE A 54 -6.89 23.43 6.20
N GLY A 55 -6.28 22.53 5.41
CA GLY A 55 -5.55 22.86 4.19
C GLY A 55 -4.18 23.51 4.44
N GLN A 56 -3.72 23.59 5.69
CA GLN A 56 -2.43 24.19 6.02
C GLN A 56 -1.31 23.18 5.77
N GLU A 57 -0.21 23.66 5.18
CA GLU A 57 0.97 22.86 4.95
C GLU A 57 1.67 22.53 6.27
N CYS A 58 2.01 21.25 6.43
CA CYS A 58 2.61 20.69 7.64
C CYS A 58 4.03 20.17 7.43
N GLY A 59 4.40 19.84 6.19
CA GLY A 59 5.72 19.35 5.82
C GLY A 59 5.69 18.67 4.47
N ARG A 60 6.81 18.10 4.05
CA ARG A 60 7.01 17.52 2.72
C ARG A 60 7.68 16.16 2.83
N ILE A 61 7.26 15.24 1.97
CA ILE A 61 7.84 13.88 1.85
C ILE A 61 8.28 13.69 0.40
N ILE A 62 9.54 13.29 0.18
CA ILE A 62 10.09 12.99 -1.14
C ILE A 62 10.08 11.49 -1.36
N TYR A 63 9.65 11.07 -2.55
CA TYR A 63 9.55 9.68 -2.94
C TYR A 63 10.42 9.39 -4.16
N GLU A 64 11.10 8.26 -4.13
CA GLU A 64 11.87 7.71 -5.23
C GLU A 64 11.48 6.24 -5.44
N SER A 65 11.07 5.87 -6.64
CA SER A 65 10.70 4.50 -7.00
C SER A 65 11.86 3.80 -7.71
N LYS A 66 12.07 2.53 -7.36
CA LYS A 66 13.17 1.71 -7.87
C LYS A 66 12.69 0.33 -8.26
N ARG A 67 12.61 0.11 -9.57
CA ARG A 67 12.22 -1.16 -10.19
C ARG A 67 13.43 -1.99 -10.62
N THR A 68 14.26 -2.38 -9.67
CA THR A 68 15.43 -3.22 -9.98
C THR A 68 15.50 -4.43 -9.05
N LYS A 69 16.24 -5.46 -9.47
CA LYS A 69 16.34 -6.72 -8.73
C LYS A 69 17.27 -6.62 -7.52
N ASP A 70 18.25 -5.73 -7.58
CA ASP A 70 19.27 -5.56 -6.56
C ASP A 70 19.22 -4.14 -6.01
N PHE A 71 19.29 -4.00 -4.68
CA PHE A 71 19.27 -2.69 -4.06
C PHE A 71 20.60 -1.96 -4.30
N GLY A 72 20.52 -0.79 -4.93
CA GLY A 72 21.70 0.03 -5.20
C GLY A 72 22.23 0.70 -3.94
N GLY A 73 23.52 0.50 -3.65
CA GLY A 73 24.15 1.09 -2.46
C GLY A 73 24.23 2.62 -2.46
N ASP A 74 24.00 3.26 -3.61
CA ASP A 74 24.05 4.71 -3.78
C ASP A 74 22.67 5.40 -3.73
N TRP A 75 21.56 4.65 -3.69
CA TRP A 75 20.22 5.21 -3.74
C TRP A 75 19.90 6.10 -2.54
N ILE A 76 20.24 5.62 -1.34
CA ILE A 76 20.02 6.34 -0.08
C ILE A 76 20.76 7.68 -0.09
N GLU A 77 22.05 7.67 -0.44
CA GLU A 77 22.85 8.90 -0.44
C GLU A 77 22.44 9.90 -1.52
N LYS A 78 21.98 9.41 -2.68
CA LYS A 78 21.38 10.26 -3.72
C LYS A 78 20.10 10.91 -3.21
N LEU A 79 19.16 10.13 -2.68
CA LEU A 79 17.88 10.66 -2.21
C LEU A 79 18.05 11.64 -1.04
N LYS A 80 18.99 11.38 -0.12
CA LYS A 80 19.34 12.33 0.95
C LYS A 80 19.90 13.64 0.41
N LYS A 81 20.67 13.60 -0.68
CA LYS A 81 21.15 14.83 -1.34
C LYS A 81 19.98 15.61 -1.92
N ASP A 82 19.02 14.92 -2.54
CA ASP A 82 17.86 15.55 -3.15
C ASP A 82 16.93 16.15 -2.08
N MET A 83 16.69 15.41 -0.99
CA MET A 83 15.98 15.86 0.21
C MET A 83 16.56 17.17 0.75
N ARG A 84 17.90 17.25 0.91
CA ARG A 84 18.58 18.48 1.37
C ARG A 84 18.45 19.61 0.36
N SER A 85 18.62 19.33 -0.94
CA SER A 85 18.58 20.35 -1.99
C SER A 85 17.19 20.98 -2.15
N GLN A 86 16.13 20.22 -1.88
CA GLN A 86 14.74 20.64 -2.04
C GLN A 86 14.10 21.09 -0.73
N GLY A 87 14.82 21.02 0.40
CA GLY A 87 14.29 21.34 1.73
C GLY A 87 13.09 20.47 2.09
N VAL A 88 13.19 19.16 1.86
CA VAL A 88 12.13 18.18 2.17
C VAL A 88 12.41 17.51 3.52
N ASP A 89 11.36 17.20 4.27
CA ASP A 89 11.48 16.76 5.67
C ASP A 89 11.74 15.25 5.82
N VAL A 90 11.16 14.44 4.92
CA VAL A 90 11.21 12.97 4.98
C VAL A 90 11.48 12.39 3.60
N ALA A 91 12.32 11.35 3.53
CA ALA A 91 12.65 10.65 2.28
C ALA A 91 12.18 9.19 2.30
N VAL A 92 11.61 8.74 1.18
CA VAL A 92 11.07 7.38 1.00
C VAL A 92 11.55 6.79 -0.34
N ILE A 93 12.09 5.58 -0.29
CA ILE A 93 12.37 4.73 -1.46
C ILE A 93 11.30 3.65 -1.53
N VAL A 94 10.59 3.60 -2.66
CA VAL A 94 9.65 2.54 -2.99
C VAL A 94 10.35 1.55 -3.92
N SER A 95 10.68 0.35 -3.43
CA SER A 95 11.50 -0.61 -4.19
C SER A 95 10.91 -2.01 -4.26
N GLN A 96 11.28 -2.77 -5.30
CA GLN A 96 10.97 -4.19 -5.43
C GLN A 96 11.92 -5.10 -4.64
N CYS A 97 13.05 -4.56 -4.16
CA CYS A 97 14.02 -5.29 -3.37
C CYS A 97 14.41 -4.47 -2.14
N TYR A 98 14.73 -5.16 -1.05
CA TYR A 98 15.26 -4.53 0.14
C TYR A 98 16.79 -4.65 0.17
N PRO A 99 17.47 -3.69 0.80
CA PRO A 99 18.91 -3.81 1.03
C PRO A 99 19.20 -4.92 2.05
N LYS A 100 20.42 -5.47 2.03
CA LYS A 100 20.81 -6.60 2.90
C LYS A 100 20.45 -6.35 4.38
N GLY A 101 19.89 -7.35 5.04
CA GLY A 101 19.47 -7.27 6.45
C GLY A 101 18.13 -6.57 6.68
N MET A 102 17.29 -6.46 5.65
CA MET A 102 15.93 -5.95 5.75
C MET A 102 15.02 -6.83 4.90
N ASP A 103 13.95 -7.33 5.52
CA ASP A 103 13.00 -8.27 4.90
C ASP A 103 11.58 -7.66 4.81
N CYS A 104 11.40 -6.44 5.32
CA CYS A 104 10.15 -5.68 5.31
C CYS A 104 10.46 -4.18 5.30
N PHE A 105 9.44 -3.31 5.15
CA PHE A 105 9.66 -1.87 5.19
C PHE A 105 10.36 -1.43 6.49
N GLY A 106 11.14 -0.36 6.40
CA GLY A 106 11.81 0.22 7.55
C GLY A 106 12.67 1.41 7.17
N GLU A 107 13.39 1.93 8.15
CA GLU A 107 14.29 3.06 7.98
C GLU A 107 15.74 2.55 7.87
N ARG A 108 16.52 3.17 6.97
CA ARG A 108 17.95 2.95 6.84
C ARG A 108 18.66 4.25 6.50
N ASP A 109 19.64 4.62 7.33
CA ASP A 109 20.55 5.76 7.14
C ASP A 109 19.85 7.12 6.89
N GLY A 110 18.68 7.31 7.47
CA GLY A 110 17.80 8.48 7.36
C GLY A 110 16.75 8.40 6.26
N VAL A 111 16.57 7.25 5.61
CA VAL A 111 15.64 7.06 4.47
C VAL A 111 14.71 5.88 4.72
N TRP A 112 13.41 6.09 4.53
CA TRP A 112 12.43 5.01 4.59
C TRP A 112 12.46 4.18 3.33
N ILE A 113 12.38 2.86 3.46
CA ILE A 113 12.39 1.92 2.34
C ILE A 113 11.18 1.03 2.49
N CYS A 114 10.36 0.91 1.45
CA CYS A 114 9.18 0.06 1.45
C CYS A 114 8.92 -0.56 0.08
N SER A 115 8.11 -1.61 0.07
CA SER A 115 7.58 -2.17 -1.19
C SER A 115 6.44 -1.29 -1.73
N PHE A 116 6.10 -1.47 -3.00
CA PHE A 116 4.98 -0.73 -3.60
C PHE A 116 3.65 -1.03 -2.88
N GLU A 117 3.45 -2.28 -2.47
CA GLU A 117 2.28 -2.73 -1.71
C GLU A 117 2.17 -2.05 -0.33
N GLU A 118 3.30 -1.62 0.23
CA GLU A 118 3.38 -0.96 1.54
C GLU A 118 3.40 0.57 1.45
N ALA A 119 3.61 1.13 0.26
CA ALA A 119 3.78 2.57 0.04
C ALA A 119 2.63 3.39 0.64
N LYS A 120 1.38 2.95 0.46
CA LYS A 120 0.20 3.63 1.05
C LYS A 120 0.26 3.68 2.57
N ALA A 121 0.59 2.56 3.21
CA ALA A 121 0.63 2.46 4.66
C ALA A 121 1.78 3.28 5.24
N VAL A 122 2.97 3.16 4.65
CA VAL A 122 4.15 3.93 5.05
C VAL A 122 3.90 5.43 4.89
N ALA A 123 3.37 5.86 3.75
CA ALA A 123 3.00 7.26 3.52
C ALA A 123 2.00 7.76 4.56
N ALA A 124 0.98 6.97 4.94
CA ALA A 124 -0.02 7.37 5.93
C ALA A 124 0.60 7.62 7.31
N VAL A 125 1.47 6.72 7.77
CA VAL A 125 2.11 6.85 9.08
C VAL A 125 3.10 8.03 9.10
N LEU A 126 3.90 8.19 8.05
CA LEU A 126 4.83 9.32 7.93
C LEU A 126 4.10 10.66 7.89
N ARG A 127 3.02 10.73 7.10
CA ARG A 127 2.13 11.89 7.01
C ARG A 127 1.57 12.30 8.37
N ASP A 128 1.07 11.33 9.13
CA ASP A 128 0.52 11.54 10.47
C ASP A 128 1.59 12.05 11.46
N GLY A 129 2.82 11.51 11.37
CA GLY A 129 3.99 12.04 12.07
C GLY A 129 4.29 13.50 11.72
N VAL A 130 4.34 13.84 10.43
CA VAL A 130 4.57 15.21 9.93
C VAL A 130 3.50 16.18 10.43
N ILE A 131 2.22 15.80 10.39
CA ILE A 131 1.12 16.64 10.89
C ILE A 131 1.23 16.87 12.39
N ARG A 132 1.49 15.81 13.18
CA ARG A 132 1.71 15.94 14.62
C ARG A 132 2.87 16.88 14.94
N LEU A 133 3.99 16.73 14.24
CA LEU A 133 5.15 17.60 14.39
C LEU A 133 4.82 19.06 14.05
N SER A 134 4.11 19.32 12.95
CA SER A 134 3.68 20.66 12.57
C SER A 134 2.74 21.29 13.61
N ASN A 135 1.79 20.52 14.15
CA ASN A 135 0.90 20.98 15.21
C ASN A 135 1.67 21.31 16.50
N VAL A 136 2.65 20.48 16.86
CA VAL A 136 3.57 20.78 17.96
C VAL A 136 4.35 22.05 17.65
N MET A 137 4.96 22.21 16.49
CA MET A 137 5.72 23.41 16.09
C MET A 137 4.88 24.70 16.15
N LYS A 138 3.63 24.67 15.64
CA LYS A 138 2.69 25.81 15.73
C LYS A 138 2.32 26.15 17.17
N SER A 139 2.24 25.15 18.05
CA SER A 139 2.10 25.40 19.49
C SER A 139 3.38 25.94 20.16
N GLN A 140 4.55 25.82 19.49
CA GLN A 140 5.88 26.14 20.00
C GLN A 140 6.48 27.46 19.49
N GLU A 141 5.85 28.18 18.54
CA GLU A 141 6.29 29.51 18.06
C GLU A 141 6.42 30.55 19.21
N ASN A 142 5.98 30.19 20.42
CA ASN A 142 6.12 30.98 21.64
C ASN A 142 7.42 30.80 22.47
N LYS A 143 8.26 29.74 22.36
CA LYS A 143 9.42 29.55 23.28
C LYS A 143 10.57 28.69 22.70
N GLY A 144 11.73 29.29 22.41
CA GLY A 144 12.86 28.72 21.65
C GLY A 144 13.70 27.55 22.22
N ASP A 145 13.38 26.94 23.37
CA ASP A 145 14.26 25.94 24.02
C ASP A 145 14.15 24.48 23.50
N LYS A 146 13.23 24.18 22.57
CA LYS A 146 12.76 22.80 22.35
C LYS A 146 13.30 22.06 21.12
N ILE A 147 14.10 22.70 20.25
CA ILE A 147 14.76 22.00 19.13
C ILE A 147 15.71 20.91 19.66
N ASN A 148 16.42 21.20 20.76
CA ASN A 148 17.24 20.20 21.45
C ASN A 148 16.41 19.07 22.05
N LEU A 149 15.21 19.39 22.58
CA LEU A 149 14.28 18.38 23.10
C LEU A 149 13.76 17.46 21.98
N LEU A 150 13.57 17.99 20.77
CA LEU A 150 13.09 17.27 19.60
C LEU A 150 14.16 16.33 19.03
N TYR A 151 15.40 16.80 18.91
CA TYR A 151 16.54 15.96 18.54
C TYR A 151 16.71 14.81 19.54
N ASN A 152 16.62 15.13 20.84
CA ASN A 152 16.70 14.13 21.90
C ASN A 152 15.54 13.13 21.86
N TYR A 153 14.31 13.56 21.55
CA TYR A 153 13.16 12.67 21.44
C TYR A 153 13.23 11.77 20.19
N LEU A 154 13.59 12.31 19.02
CA LEU A 154 13.70 11.52 17.78
C LEU A 154 14.84 10.50 17.84
N THR A 155 15.88 10.79 18.61
CA THR A 155 16.97 9.86 18.88
C THR A 155 16.74 9.04 20.16
N SER A 156 15.62 9.24 20.86
CA SER A 156 15.32 8.54 22.10
C SER A 156 14.92 7.09 21.84
N SER A 157 15.23 6.24 22.82
CA SER A 157 14.72 4.87 22.88
C SER A 157 13.19 4.84 22.96
N GLU A 158 12.57 5.82 23.60
CA GLU A 158 11.11 5.91 23.76
C GLU A 158 10.41 6.02 22.40
N PHE A 159 10.88 6.92 21.53
CA PHE A 159 10.35 7.04 20.16
C PHE A 159 10.56 5.74 19.38
N SER A 160 11.75 5.14 19.48
CA SER A 160 12.06 3.87 18.80
C SER A 160 11.15 2.72 19.25
N GLU A 161 10.84 2.62 20.54
CA GLU A 161 9.96 1.58 21.09
C GLU A 161 8.50 1.79 20.68
N GLN A 162 8.00 3.02 20.76
CA GLN A 162 6.65 3.35 20.29
C GLN A 162 6.50 3.06 18.80
N TRP A 163 7.54 3.36 18.02
CA TRP A 163 7.56 3.06 16.60
C TRP A 163 7.58 1.55 16.30
N LYS A 164 8.39 0.78 17.03
CA LYS A 164 8.39 -0.69 16.93
C LYS A 164 7.02 -1.28 17.24
N ALA A 165 6.33 -0.78 18.27
CA ALA A 165 4.99 -1.22 18.59
C ALA A 165 4.00 -0.97 17.43
N VAL A 166 4.10 0.17 16.74
CA VAL A 166 3.30 0.46 15.54
C VAL A 166 3.65 -0.50 14.39
N GLN A 167 4.94 -0.77 14.16
CA GLN A 167 5.39 -1.70 13.13
C GLN A 167 4.91 -3.14 13.40
N GLU A 168 5.03 -3.59 14.65
CA GLU A 168 4.56 -4.91 15.09
C GLU A 168 3.04 -5.05 14.95
N GLY A 169 2.28 -4.02 15.36
CA GLY A 169 0.83 -3.98 15.20
C GLY A 169 0.40 -4.04 13.73
N PHE A 170 1.10 -3.31 12.85
CA PHE A 170 0.86 -3.36 11.42
C PHE A 170 1.14 -4.76 10.83
N MET A 171 2.28 -5.36 11.15
CA MET A 171 2.66 -6.68 10.64
C MET A 171 1.68 -7.76 11.11
N SER A 172 1.27 -7.70 12.37
CA SER A 172 0.23 -8.58 12.93
C SER A 172 -1.10 -8.43 12.17
N MET A 173 -1.55 -7.19 11.91
CA MET A 173 -2.80 -6.94 11.20
C MET A 173 -2.75 -7.39 9.73
N LYS A 174 -1.65 -7.12 9.04
CA LYS A 174 -1.40 -7.60 7.66
C LYS A 174 -1.50 -9.13 7.60
N GLN A 175 -0.91 -9.82 8.58
CA GLN A 175 -0.95 -11.28 8.66
C GLN A 175 -2.34 -11.81 9.02
N SER A 176 -3.07 -11.16 9.94
CA SER A 176 -4.44 -11.51 10.30
C SER A 176 -5.37 -11.43 9.09
N ILE A 177 -5.31 -10.35 8.32
CA ILE A 177 -6.11 -10.19 7.09
C ILE A 177 -5.80 -11.32 6.10
N GLN A 178 -4.52 -11.70 5.94
CA GLN A 178 -4.17 -12.81 5.05
C GLN A 178 -4.71 -14.16 5.56
N GLN A 179 -4.70 -14.39 6.87
CA GLN A 179 -5.27 -15.60 7.46
C GLN A 179 -6.79 -15.65 7.29
N GLU A 180 -7.49 -14.54 7.51
CA GLU A 180 -8.94 -14.43 7.28
C GLU A 180 -9.30 -14.71 5.83
N ARG A 181 -8.56 -14.15 4.86
CA ARG A 181 -8.75 -14.44 3.43
C ARG A 181 -8.61 -15.94 3.14
N ASN A 182 -7.57 -16.57 3.66
CA ASN A 182 -7.34 -18.00 3.46
C ASN A 182 -8.45 -18.86 4.11
N ALA A 183 -8.96 -18.46 5.27
CA ALA A 183 -10.04 -19.15 5.96
C ALA A 183 -11.38 -19.00 5.23
N MET A 184 -11.70 -17.79 4.76
CA MET A 184 -12.90 -17.51 3.97
C MET A 184 -12.91 -18.27 2.66
N GLU A 185 -11.76 -18.39 1.98
CA GLU A 185 -11.67 -19.18 0.76
C GLU A 185 -12.03 -20.66 1.01
N LYS A 186 -11.57 -21.25 2.12
CA LYS A 186 -11.95 -22.61 2.50
C LYS A 186 -13.44 -22.72 2.84
N LEU A 187 -13.99 -21.73 3.55
CA LEU A 187 -15.40 -21.72 3.94
C LEU A 187 -16.31 -21.61 2.70
N TRP A 188 -15.97 -20.74 1.75
CA TRP A 188 -16.69 -20.63 0.47
C TRP A 188 -16.69 -21.96 -0.27
N LYS A 189 -15.54 -22.60 -0.45
CA LYS A 189 -15.46 -23.92 -1.10
C LYS A 189 -16.30 -25.00 -0.40
N SER A 190 -16.36 -24.97 0.93
CA SER A 190 -17.20 -25.90 1.70
C SER A 190 -18.70 -25.66 1.47
N ARG A 191 -19.12 -24.38 1.48
CA ARG A 191 -20.51 -23.97 1.24
C ARG A 191 -20.95 -24.25 -0.19
N GLU A 192 -20.09 -24.01 -1.17
CA GLU A 192 -20.31 -24.39 -2.57
C GLU A 192 -20.59 -25.90 -2.68
N LYS A 193 -19.76 -26.74 -2.04
CA LYS A 193 -19.99 -28.20 -2.02
C LYS A 193 -21.28 -28.61 -1.32
N GLN A 194 -21.73 -27.88 -0.30
CA GLN A 194 -23.02 -28.13 0.34
C GLN A 194 -24.18 -27.75 -0.59
N LEU A 195 -24.08 -26.62 -1.28
CA LEU A 195 -25.04 -26.19 -2.29
C LEU A 195 -25.14 -27.22 -3.42
N GLU A 196 -24.02 -27.72 -3.94
CA GLU A 196 -23.99 -28.80 -4.93
C GLU A 196 -24.77 -30.05 -4.47
N LYS A 197 -24.60 -30.47 -3.21
CA LYS A 197 -25.35 -31.60 -2.66
C LYS A 197 -26.85 -31.35 -2.60
N VAL A 198 -27.26 -30.14 -2.20
CA VAL A 198 -28.68 -29.76 -2.16
C VAL A 198 -29.27 -29.77 -3.57
N LEU A 199 -28.56 -29.20 -4.55
CA LEU A 199 -28.95 -29.22 -5.95
C LEU A 199 -29.08 -30.65 -6.49
N LEU A 200 -28.11 -31.52 -6.18
CA LEU A 200 -28.15 -32.93 -6.59
C LEU A 200 -29.34 -33.67 -5.98
N ASN A 201 -29.61 -33.46 -4.69
CA ASN A 201 -30.75 -34.08 -4.02
C ASN A 201 -32.08 -33.60 -4.61
N ALA A 202 -32.21 -32.31 -4.93
CA ALA A 202 -33.40 -31.81 -5.62
C ALA A 202 -33.55 -32.40 -7.02
N ALA A 203 -32.46 -32.52 -7.79
CA ALA A 203 -32.47 -33.20 -9.08
C ALA A 203 -32.92 -34.67 -8.97
N PHE A 204 -32.48 -35.40 -7.92
CA PHE A 204 -32.95 -36.76 -7.66
C PHE A 204 -34.44 -36.82 -7.34
N ILE A 205 -34.95 -35.87 -6.54
CA ILE A 205 -36.39 -35.78 -6.25
C ILE A 205 -37.16 -35.52 -7.55
N SER A 206 -36.75 -34.54 -8.36
CA SER A 206 -37.38 -34.23 -9.65
C SER A 206 -37.38 -35.45 -10.58
N GLY A 207 -36.24 -36.13 -10.76
CA GLY A 207 -36.16 -37.33 -11.60
C GLY A 207 -36.97 -38.51 -11.07
N SER A 208 -37.08 -38.67 -9.75
CA SER A 208 -37.94 -39.69 -9.14
C SER A 208 -39.42 -39.41 -9.42
N ILE A 209 -39.83 -38.14 -9.34
CA ILE A 209 -41.20 -37.72 -9.66
C ILE A 209 -41.48 -37.96 -11.14
N GLU A 210 -40.60 -37.55 -12.05
CA GLU A 210 -40.74 -37.78 -13.50
C GLU A 210 -40.91 -39.27 -13.84
N GLY A 211 -40.12 -40.14 -13.19
CA GLY A 211 -40.21 -41.59 -13.39
C GLY A 211 -41.52 -42.21 -12.90
N ILE A 212 -42.13 -41.65 -11.85
CA ILE A 212 -43.43 -42.11 -11.31
C ILE A 212 -44.59 -41.55 -12.14
N ALA A 213 -44.55 -40.24 -12.44
CA ALA A 213 -45.65 -39.53 -13.08
C ALA A 213 -45.75 -39.80 -14.58
N GLY A 214 -44.61 -40.06 -15.25
CA GLY A 214 -44.56 -40.33 -16.69
C GLY A 214 -45.02 -39.13 -17.53
N SER A 215 -44.08 -38.41 -18.15
CA SER A 215 -44.28 -37.27 -19.08
C SER A 215 -45.09 -36.05 -18.59
N ASP A 216 -45.87 -36.15 -17.51
CA ASP A 216 -46.61 -35.03 -16.94
C ASP A 216 -45.67 -34.17 -16.07
N GLN A 217 -45.11 -33.12 -16.69
CA GLN A 217 -44.06 -32.27 -16.12
C GLN A 217 -44.55 -31.49 -14.89
N ILE A 218 -44.07 -31.87 -13.70
CA ILE A 218 -44.15 -31.06 -12.48
C ILE A 218 -42.81 -30.34 -12.32
N ASN A 219 -42.76 -29.05 -12.62
CA ASN A 219 -41.52 -28.27 -12.53
C ASN A 219 -41.25 -27.83 -11.08
N PHE A 220 -40.13 -28.27 -10.50
CA PHE A 220 -39.69 -27.92 -9.15
C PHE A 220 -38.41 -27.10 -9.20
N SER A 221 -38.53 -25.77 -9.25
CA SER A 221 -37.38 -24.85 -9.18
C SER A 221 -37.04 -24.53 -7.72
N LEU A 222 -35.81 -24.83 -7.31
CA LEU A 222 -35.28 -24.48 -5.98
C LEU A 222 -35.08 -22.97 -5.77
N THR A 223 -34.98 -22.20 -6.85
CA THR A 223 -34.71 -20.76 -6.83
C THR A 223 -35.94 -19.91 -7.18
N GLY A 224 -37.09 -20.53 -7.44
CA GLY A 224 -38.33 -19.82 -7.79
C GLY A 224 -38.32 -19.15 -9.17
N SER A 225 -37.30 -19.38 -9.99
CA SER A 225 -37.21 -18.92 -11.38
C SER A 225 -36.46 -19.95 -12.24
N ASP A 226 -36.98 -20.19 -13.45
CA ASP A 226 -36.45 -21.11 -14.48
C ASP A 226 -35.21 -20.56 -15.22
N GLU A 227 -34.38 -19.73 -14.58
CA GLU A 227 -33.25 -19.08 -15.24
C GLU A 227 -31.95 -19.35 -14.48
N PHE A 228 -31.31 -20.47 -14.81
CA PHE A 228 -29.86 -20.55 -15.04
C PHE A 228 -29.59 -21.90 -15.71
N LEU A 229 -29.99 -22.01 -16.98
CA LEU A 229 -29.31 -22.92 -17.90
C LEU A 229 -27.90 -22.36 -18.14
N LEU A 230 -26.95 -23.28 -18.10
CA LEU A 230 -25.53 -23.12 -18.39
C LEU A 230 -25.26 -22.22 -19.61
N GLU A 231 -24.44 -21.19 -19.42
CA GLU A 231 -23.35 -20.82 -20.33
C GLU A 231 -22.02 -20.89 -19.58
#